data_AF-A0A6L5K3L8-F1
#
_entry.id   AF-A0A6L5K3L8-F1
#
_cell.length_a   1.000
_cell.length_b   1.000
_cell.length_c   1.000
_cell.angle_alpha   90.00
_cell.angle_beta   90.00
_cell.angle_gamma   90.00
#
_symmetry.space_group_name_H-M   'P 1'
#
loop_
_entity.id
_entity.type
_entity.pdbx_description
1 polymer ?
#
loop_
_entity_poly.entity_id
_entity_poly.type
_entity_poly.pdbx_seq_one_letter_code
_entity_poly.pdbx_strand_id
1 'polypeptide(L)'
;MSEFFNNDFFINMPITKDHAGNKFTGTMKNLMGLNFRVNNRTFHKEGWRTEQSAIEHLDQCIADLNTVIKPTLCVVDATEFITTNGPFGPGKLIKPQKVVAGVDRVAVDAYCSTLWGLEPEDIIMINKGYEHGLGEIDLQKVAVQEVKN
;
A
#
# COMPACT_ATOMS: atom_id res chain seq x y z
N MET A 1 -15.73 5.98 14.36
CA MET A 1 -14.75 4.99 14.88
C MET A 1 -15.43 3.84 15.62
N SER A 2 -16.38 4.06 16.53
CA SER A 2 -17.10 2.96 17.21
C SER A 2 -17.72 1.95 16.23
N GLU A 3 -18.36 2.43 15.15
CA GLU A 3 -18.92 1.54 14.13
C GLU A 3 -17.87 0.64 13.48
N PHE A 4 -16.67 1.15 13.18
CA PHE A 4 -15.58 0.34 12.60
C PHE A 4 -15.18 -0.81 13.53
N PHE A 5 -15.02 -0.53 14.82
CA PHE A 5 -14.63 -1.53 15.82
C PHE A 5 -15.76 -2.47 16.24
N ASN A 6 -17.01 -2.21 15.84
CA ASN A 6 -18.16 -3.07 16.10
C ASN A 6 -18.39 -4.13 15.00
N ASN A 7 -17.44 -4.34 14.09
CA ASN A 7 -17.50 -5.38 13.07
C ASN A 7 -16.48 -6.48 13.36
N ASP A 8 -16.85 -7.72 13.05
CA ASP A 8 -15.97 -8.89 13.20
C ASP A 8 -14.85 -8.92 12.14
N PHE A 9 -15.13 -8.36 10.95
CA PHE A 9 -14.25 -8.41 9.80
C PHE A 9 -14.09 -7.05 9.14
N PHE A 10 -12.85 -6.73 8.76
CA PHE A 10 -12.52 -5.54 7.99
C PHE A 10 -11.88 -5.94 6.65
N ILE A 11 -12.55 -5.61 5.55
CA ILE A 11 -12.04 -5.82 4.19
C ILE A 11 -11.48 -4.50 3.66
N ASN A 12 -10.20 -4.49 3.32
CA ASN A 12 -9.49 -3.35 2.76
C ASN A 12 -9.46 -3.46 1.23
N MET A 13 -9.98 -2.47 0.51
CA MET A 13 -10.09 -2.51 -0.96
C MET A 13 -9.37 -1.34 -1.65
N PRO A 14 -8.03 -1.36 -1.71
CA PRO A 14 -7.25 -0.31 -2.37
C PRO A 14 -7.17 -0.50 -3.89
N ILE A 15 -6.72 0.54 -4.58
CA ILE A 15 -6.14 0.44 -5.92
C ILE A 15 -4.61 0.45 -5.82
N THR A 16 -3.92 -0.36 -6.65
CA THR A 16 -2.47 -0.21 -6.82
C THR A 16 -2.17 0.92 -7.79
N LYS A 17 -1.23 1.82 -7.48
CA LYS A 17 -0.86 2.92 -8.39
C LYS A 17 0.39 3.68 -7.94
N ASP A 18 0.89 4.53 -8.83
CA ASP A 18 1.89 5.54 -8.54
C ASP A 18 1.39 6.61 -7.57
N HIS A 19 2.34 7.14 -6.80
CA HIS A 19 2.14 8.30 -5.95
C HIS A 19 3.44 9.08 -5.81
N ALA A 20 3.39 10.39 -6.04
CA ALA A 20 4.49 11.31 -5.75
C ALA A 20 5.01 11.13 -4.31
N GLY A 21 6.32 11.17 -4.11
CA GLY A 21 6.96 10.90 -2.81
C GLY A 21 7.17 9.42 -2.55
N ASN A 22 6.13 8.70 -2.13
CA ASN A 22 6.22 7.32 -1.60
C ASN A 22 6.30 6.22 -2.66
N LYS A 23 6.24 6.61 -3.95
CA LYS A 23 6.24 5.77 -5.16
C LYS A 23 5.05 4.83 -5.35
N PHE A 24 4.59 4.15 -4.31
CA PHE A 24 3.56 3.10 -4.39
C PHE A 24 2.33 3.44 -3.53
N THR A 25 1.16 3.04 -4.02
CA THR A 25 -0.09 3.00 -3.26
C THR A 25 -0.59 1.56 -3.29
N GLY A 26 -1.02 1.06 -2.14
CA GLY A 26 -1.59 -0.26 -1.98
C GLY A 26 -2.37 -0.36 -0.67
N THR A 27 -2.46 -1.57 -0.14
CA THR A 27 -3.22 -1.93 1.05
C THR A 27 -2.80 -1.12 2.27
N MET A 28 -1.50 -0.99 2.53
CA MET A 28 -1.04 -0.31 3.75
C MET A 28 -1.33 1.18 3.73
N LYS A 29 -1.07 1.84 2.60
CA LYS A 29 -1.34 3.27 2.42
C LYS A 29 -2.83 3.59 2.45
N ASN A 30 -3.69 2.66 2.02
CA ASN A 30 -5.13 2.86 2.05
C ASN A 30 -5.69 3.04 3.46
N LEU A 31 -5.01 2.51 4.49
CA LEU A 31 -5.42 2.71 5.88
C LEU A 31 -5.29 4.16 6.34
N MET A 32 -4.55 5.02 5.64
CA MET A 32 -4.59 6.46 5.89
C MET A 32 -6.02 7.02 5.79
N GLY A 33 -6.92 6.40 5.03
CA GLY A 33 -8.33 6.77 4.97
C GLY A 33 -9.10 6.62 6.30
N LEU A 34 -8.60 5.78 7.22
CA LEU A 34 -9.17 5.61 8.56
C LEU A 34 -8.61 6.62 9.57
N ASN A 35 -7.52 7.30 9.22
CA ASN A 35 -6.91 8.32 10.07
C ASN A 35 -7.57 9.69 9.84
N PHE A 36 -7.59 10.52 10.88
CA PHE A 36 -8.14 11.86 10.75
C PHE A 36 -7.35 12.69 9.73
N ARG A 37 -8.06 13.50 8.95
CA ARG A 37 -7.45 14.36 7.92
C ARG A 37 -6.36 15.27 8.48
N VAL A 38 -6.52 15.77 9.70
CA VAL A 38 -5.51 16.61 10.38
C VAL A 38 -4.23 15.83 10.61
N ASN A 39 -4.32 14.59 11.10
CA ASN A 39 -3.18 13.71 11.34
C ASN A 39 -2.50 13.29 10.03
N ASN A 40 -3.28 13.00 8.98
CA ASN A 40 -2.68 12.74 7.66
C ASN A 40 -1.87 13.94 7.16
N ARG A 41 -2.30 15.18 7.43
CA ARG A 41 -1.49 16.36 7.08
C ARG A 41 -0.20 16.45 7.89
N THR A 42 -0.18 16.01 9.15
CA THR A 42 1.06 16.00 9.95
C THR A 42 2.08 14.97 9.48
N PHE A 43 1.64 13.88 8.82
CA PHE A 43 2.55 12.91 8.22
C PHE A 43 3.30 13.49 6.99
N HIS A 44 2.67 14.44 6.28
CA HIS A 44 3.25 15.08 5.10
C HIS A 44 4.11 16.27 5.51
N LYS A 45 5.36 16.01 5.92
CA LYS A 45 6.36 17.06 6.18
C LYS A 45 6.64 17.90 4.93
N GLU A 46 7.16 19.09 5.14
CA GLU A 46 7.69 19.90 4.04
C GLU A 46 8.70 19.07 3.23
N GLY A 47 8.60 19.13 1.90
CA GLY A 47 9.47 18.36 1.02
C GLY A 47 9.08 16.89 0.84
N TRP A 48 7.94 16.39 1.33
CA TRP A 48 7.52 14.98 1.21
C TRP A 48 7.46 14.39 -0.22
N ARG A 49 7.65 15.21 -1.26
CA ARG A 49 7.71 14.77 -2.67
C ARG A 49 9.12 14.67 -3.22
N THR A 50 10.10 15.31 -2.59
CA THR A 50 11.44 15.56 -3.16
C THR A 50 12.55 15.23 -2.17
N GLU A 51 12.34 15.49 -0.89
CA GLU A 51 13.32 15.28 0.18
C GLU A 51 13.21 13.86 0.73
N GLN A 52 14.30 13.11 0.64
CA GLN A 52 14.36 11.71 1.05
C GLN A 52 13.91 11.50 2.50
N SER A 53 14.36 12.33 3.43
CA SER A 53 14.00 12.22 4.86
C SER A 53 12.53 12.52 5.14
N ALA A 54 11.89 13.37 4.34
CA ALA A 54 10.47 13.67 4.45
C ALA A 54 9.62 12.54 3.86
N ILE A 55 10.09 11.90 2.78
CA ILE A 55 9.47 10.71 2.19
C ILE A 55 9.55 9.55 3.19
N GLU A 56 10.74 9.26 3.73
CA GLU A 56 10.95 8.21 4.74
C GLU A 56 10.06 8.41 5.97
N HIS A 57 9.90 9.65 6.43
CA HIS A 57 9.00 9.95 7.53
C HIS A 57 7.55 9.62 7.20
N LEU A 58 7.08 9.99 6.01
CA LEU A 58 5.72 9.69 5.57
C LEU A 58 5.49 8.18 5.45
N ASP A 59 6.44 7.45 4.86
CA ASP A 59 6.40 5.98 4.74
C ASP A 59 6.42 5.28 6.10
N GLN A 60 7.24 5.77 7.05
CA GLN A 60 7.26 5.26 8.42
C GLN A 60 5.91 5.47 9.09
N CYS A 61 5.30 6.67 9.00
CA CYS A 61 3.98 6.91 9.57
C CYS A 61 2.89 6.00 8.97
N ILE A 62 2.98 5.68 7.66
CA ILE A 62 2.08 4.72 7.03
C ILE A 62 2.28 3.32 7.61
N ALA A 63 3.52 2.86 7.75
CA ALA A 63 3.83 1.56 8.35
C ALA A 63 3.39 1.48 9.82
N ASP A 64 3.61 2.55 10.60
CA ASP A 64 3.18 2.66 12.00
C ASP A 64 1.66 2.55 12.13
N LEU A 65 0.91 3.20 11.26
CA LEU A 65 -0.56 3.11 11.25
C LEU A 65 -1.05 1.68 11.06
N ASN A 66 -0.31 0.88 10.29
CA ASN A 66 -0.60 -0.53 10.05
C ASN A 66 -0.29 -1.43 11.26
N THR A 67 0.34 -0.92 12.32
CA THR A 67 0.51 -1.66 13.60
C THR A 67 -0.78 -1.66 14.44
N VAL A 68 -1.66 -0.67 14.22
CA VAL A 68 -2.87 -0.47 15.02
C VAL A 68 -4.10 -1.11 14.37
N ILE A 69 -4.19 -1.06 13.04
CA ILE A 69 -5.32 -1.58 12.27
C ILE A 69 -4.85 -2.73 11.39
N LYS A 70 -5.45 -3.91 11.59
CA LYS A 70 -5.18 -5.12 10.81
C LYS A 70 -6.42 -5.50 9.98
N PRO A 71 -6.39 -5.30 8.64
CA PRO A 71 -7.40 -5.86 7.76
C PRO A 71 -7.49 -7.39 7.90
N THR A 72 -8.70 -7.92 7.85
CA THR A 72 -8.95 -9.37 7.74
C THR A 72 -8.57 -9.86 6.35
N LEU A 73 -8.93 -9.08 5.32
CA LEU A 73 -8.69 -9.39 3.92
C LEU A 73 -8.36 -8.10 3.17
N CYS A 74 -7.38 -8.16 2.29
CA CYS A 74 -7.08 -7.12 1.32
C CYS A 74 -7.52 -7.59 -0.06
N VAL A 75 -8.24 -6.74 -0.81
CA VAL A 75 -8.66 -7.00 -2.20
C VAL A 75 -8.26 -5.80 -3.04
N VAL A 76 -7.14 -5.92 -3.75
CA VAL A 76 -6.51 -4.84 -4.51
C VAL A 76 -7.01 -4.85 -5.95
N ASP A 77 -7.50 -3.70 -6.39
CA ASP A 77 -7.69 -3.43 -7.81
C ASP A 77 -6.33 -3.16 -8.48
N ALA A 78 -5.94 -4.08 -9.36
CA ALA A 78 -4.78 -3.96 -10.24
C ALA A 78 -5.20 -4.19 -11.70
N THR A 79 -6.42 -3.81 -12.05
CA THR A 79 -6.98 -4.01 -13.39
C THR A 79 -6.35 -3.05 -14.39
N GLU A 80 -6.35 -1.76 -14.08
CA GLU A 80 -5.69 -0.67 -14.79
C GLU A 80 -5.22 0.40 -13.80
N PHE A 81 -3.97 0.86 -13.92
CA PHE A 81 -3.46 1.91 -13.04
C PHE A 81 -2.34 2.75 -13.62
N ILE A 82 -2.18 3.94 -13.03
CA ILE A 82 -1.17 4.92 -13.40
C ILE A 82 0.19 4.57 -12.80
N THR A 83 1.23 4.62 -13.62
CA THR A 83 2.60 4.26 -13.26
C THR A 83 3.58 5.43 -13.23
N THR A 84 3.13 6.62 -13.65
CA THR A 84 3.93 7.85 -13.58
C THR A 84 3.03 9.03 -13.25
N ASN A 85 3.54 10.02 -12.51
CA ASN A 85 2.81 11.25 -12.18
C ASN A 85 1.49 11.01 -11.40
N GLY A 86 1.40 9.92 -10.63
CA GLY A 86 0.31 9.71 -9.68
C GLY A 86 0.45 10.64 -8.46
N PRO A 87 -0.65 11.03 -7.78
CA PRO A 87 -2.04 10.70 -8.07
C PRO A 87 -2.71 11.62 -9.11
N PHE A 88 -2.08 12.72 -9.51
CA PHE A 88 -2.73 13.80 -10.25
C PHE A 88 -2.96 13.46 -11.73
N GLY A 89 -2.01 12.76 -12.35
CA GLY A 89 -1.98 12.59 -13.79
C GLY A 89 -1.80 13.90 -14.56
N PRO A 90 -1.86 13.86 -15.90
CA PRO A 90 -1.85 12.64 -16.71
C PRO A 90 -0.52 11.89 -16.56
N GLY A 91 -0.52 10.59 -16.85
CA GLY A 91 0.66 9.76 -16.78
C GLY A 91 0.47 8.44 -17.51
N LYS A 92 1.50 7.60 -17.51
CA LYS A 92 1.46 6.30 -18.18
C LYS A 92 0.49 5.38 -17.44
N LEU A 93 -0.38 4.69 -18.18
CA LEU A 93 -1.24 3.64 -17.66
C LEU A 93 -0.70 2.27 -18.08
N ILE A 94 -0.91 1.27 -17.23
CA ILE A 94 -0.76 -0.14 -17.61
C ILE A 94 -2.02 -0.92 -17.22
N LYS A 95 -2.22 -2.08 -17.85
CA LYS A 95 -3.43 -2.91 -17.69
C LYS A 95 -3.09 -4.38 -17.38
N PRO A 96 -2.63 -4.72 -16.16
CA PRO A 96 -2.36 -6.11 -15.81
C PRO A 96 -3.63 -6.97 -15.79
N GLN A 97 -4.82 -6.34 -15.68
CA GLN A 97 -6.13 -7.01 -15.64
C GLN A 97 -6.21 -8.02 -14.50
N LYS A 98 -5.72 -7.66 -13.31
CA LYS A 98 -5.73 -8.52 -12.12
C LYS A 98 -6.55 -7.91 -10.99
N VAL A 99 -7.15 -8.80 -10.20
CA VAL A 99 -7.59 -8.51 -8.83
C VAL A 99 -6.72 -9.38 -7.93
N VAL A 100 -6.06 -8.76 -6.95
CA VAL A 100 -5.15 -9.47 -6.03
C VAL A 100 -5.81 -9.51 -4.67
N ALA A 101 -5.97 -10.69 -4.08
CA ALA A 101 -6.57 -10.84 -2.77
C ALA A 101 -5.65 -11.62 -1.82
N GLY A 102 -5.57 -11.19 -0.56
CA GLY A 102 -4.75 -11.85 0.45
C GLY A 102 -4.98 -11.33 1.86
N VAL A 103 -4.62 -12.13 2.85
CA VAL A 103 -4.74 -11.79 4.29
C VAL A 103 -3.48 -11.13 4.86
N ASP A 104 -2.38 -11.17 4.11
CA ASP A 104 -1.11 -10.53 4.42
C ASP A 104 -0.95 -9.27 3.57
N ARG A 105 -1.03 -8.11 4.21
CA ARG A 105 -0.97 -6.80 3.54
C ARG A 105 0.42 -6.45 2.99
N VAL A 106 1.49 -6.95 3.61
CA VAL A 106 2.86 -6.73 3.12
C VAL A 106 3.07 -7.58 1.87
N ALA A 107 2.69 -8.87 1.92
CA ALA A 107 2.81 -9.77 0.78
C ALA A 107 1.95 -9.32 -0.41
N VAL A 108 0.75 -8.82 -0.15
CA VAL A 108 -0.12 -8.27 -1.19
C VAL A 108 0.48 -7.02 -1.83
N ASP A 109 0.99 -6.06 -1.04
CA ASP A 109 1.64 -4.87 -1.58
C ASP A 109 2.93 -5.21 -2.35
N ALA A 110 3.73 -6.15 -1.86
CA ALA A 110 4.91 -6.68 -2.52
C ALA A 110 4.57 -7.35 -3.87
N TYR A 111 3.53 -8.19 -3.90
CA TYR A 111 3.08 -8.78 -5.16
C TYR A 111 2.61 -7.69 -6.14
N CYS A 112 1.80 -6.74 -5.67
CA CYS A 112 1.30 -5.66 -6.51
C CYS A 112 2.40 -4.72 -7.04
N SER A 113 3.49 -4.49 -6.30
CA SER A 113 4.62 -3.69 -6.79
C SER A 113 5.32 -4.35 -7.99
N THR A 114 5.36 -5.68 -8.03
CA THR A 114 5.98 -6.41 -9.15
C THR A 114 5.19 -6.29 -10.46
N LEU A 115 3.87 -6.04 -10.39
CA LEU A 115 2.99 -5.95 -11.58
C LEU A 115 3.36 -4.81 -12.54
N TRP A 116 4.18 -3.86 -12.09
CA TRP A 116 4.67 -2.73 -12.86
C TRP A 116 6.19 -2.56 -12.78
N GLY A 117 6.89 -3.62 -12.39
CA GLY A 117 8.35 -3.71 -12.43
C GLY A 117 9.06 -2.96 -11.30
N LEU A 118 8.42 -2.81 -10.13
CA LEU A 118 9.08 -2.32 -8.92
C LEU A 118 9.50 -3.50 -8.04
N GLU A 119 10.69 -3.39 -7.46
CA GLU A 119 11.13 -4.30 -6.41
C GLU A 119 10.44 -3.90 -5.08
N PRO A 120 9.79 -4.83 -4.38
CA PRO A 120 9.16 -4.57 -3.07
C PRO A 120 10.13 -3.90 -2.07
N GLU A 121 11.39 -4.33 -2.09
CA GLU A 121 12.48 -3.87 -1.24
C GLU A 121 12.92 -2.43 -1.54
N ASP A 122 12.51 -1.84 -2.66
CA ASP A 122 12.76 -0.42 -2.95
C ASP A 122 11.63 0.49 -2.43
N ILE A 123 10.51 -0.10 -1.97
CA ILE A 123 9.37 0.65 -1.42
C ILE A 123 9.53 0.74 0.10
N ILE A 124 9.88 1.93 0.59
CA ILE A 124 10.21 2.17 2.00
C ILE A 124 9.10 1.67 2.93
N MET A 125 7.83 2.01 2.66
CA MET A 125 6.74 1.56 3.53
C MET A 125 6.57 0.03 3.54
N ILE A 126 6.84 -0.69 2.44
CA ILE A 126 6.77 -2.17 2.38
C ILE A 126 7.85 -2.77 3.26
N ASN A 127 9.10 -2.29 3.16
CA ASN A 127 10.16 -2.69 4.08
C ASN A 127 9.81 -2.41 5.54
N LYS A 128 9.33 -1.20 5.85
CA LYS A 128 8.93 -0.85 7.23
C LYS A 128 7.80 -1.74 7.74
N GLY A 129 6.83 -2.08 6.89
CA GLY A 129 5.79 -3.04 7.21
C GLY A 129 6.36 -4.43 7.55
N TYR A 130 7.31 -4.90 6.76
CA TYR A 130 8.02 -6.16 7.02
C TYR A 130 8.86 -6.11 8.31
N GLU A 131 9.64 -5.05 8.54
CA GLU A 131 10.43 -4.84 9.77
C GLU A 131 9.56 -4.84 11.03
N HIS A 132 8.34 -4.33 10.94
CA HIS A 132 7.34 -4.37 12.02
C HIS A 132 6.68 -5.76 12.20
N GLY A 133 7.02 -6.77 11.40
CA GLY A 133 6.41 -8.10 11.44
C GLY A 133 4.96 -8.11 11.00
N LEU A 134 4.54 -7.18 10.14
CA LEU A 134 3.14 -7.04 9.72
C LEU A 134 2.73 -8.01 8.62
N GLY A 135 3.72 -8.72 8.04
CA GLY A 135 3.58 -9.65 6.95
C GLY A 135 4.92 -10.05 6.35
N GLU A 136 4.90 -10.75 5.22
CA GLU A 136 6.08 -11.22 4.49
C GLU A 136 6.32 -10.42 3.21
N ILE A 137 7.56 -9.98 2.98
CA ILE A 137 7.97 -9.24 1.78
C ILE A 137 8.53 -10.19 0.70
N ASP A 138 9.17 -11.28 1.12
CA ASP A 138 9.77 -12.27 0.23
C ASP A 138 8.71 -13.18 -0.38
N LEU A 139 8.36 -12.90 -1.64
CA LEU A 139 7.34 -13.64 -2.38
C LEU A 139 7.68 -15.12 -2.59
N GLN A 140 8.93 -15.56 -2.42
CA GLN A 140 9.28 -16.99 -2.48
C GLN A 140 8.73 -17.77 -1.29
N LYS A 141 8.44 -17.08 -0.18
CA LYS A 141 7.82 -17.66 1.03
C LYS A 141 6.31 -17.53 1.03
N VAL A 142 5.73 -16.86 0.04
CA VAL A 142 4.29 -16.61 -0.07
C VAL A 142 3.68 -17.61 -1.05
N ALA A 143 2.63 -18.30 -0.61
CA ALA A 143 1.86 -19.18 -1.50
C ALA A 143 0.98 -18.35 -2.45
N VAL A 144 1.47 -18.08 -3.65
CA VAL A 144 0.74 -17.36 -4.69
C VAL A 144 0.01 -18.35 -5.59
N GLN A 145 -1.32 -18.22 -5.67
CA GLN A 145 -2.15 -18.96 -6.62
C GLN A 145 -2.78 -18.00 -7.62
N GLU A 146 -2.55 -18.25 -8.91
CA GLU A 146 -3.25 -17.54 -9.99
C GLU A 146 -4.37 -18.42 -10.53
N VAL A 147 -5.61 -17.91 -10.48
CA VAL A 147 -6.78 -18.55 -11.07
C VAL A 147 -7.10 -17.82 -12.37
N LYS A 148 -7.09 -18.56 -13.48
CA LYS A 148 -7.53 -18.06 -14.78
C LYS A 148 -8.94 -18.59 -15.03
N ASN A 149 -9.83 -17.71 -15.47
CA ASN A 149 -11.14 -18.10 -16.01
C ASN A 149 -10.97 -18.80 -17.36
#